data_AF-A0A7Z0AWG3-F1
#
_entry.id   AF-A0A7Z0AWG3-F1
#
_cell.length_a   1.000
_cell.length_b   1.000
_cell.length_c   1.000
_cell.angle_alpha   90.00
_cell.angle_beta   90.00
_cell.angle_gamma   90.00
#
_symmetry.space_group_name_H-M   'P 1'
#
loop_
_entity.id
_entity.type
_entity.pdbx_description
1 polymer ?
#
loop_
_entity_poly.entity_id
_entity_poly.type
_entity_poly.pdbx_seq_one_letter_code
_entity_poly.pdbx_strand_id
1 'polypeptide(L)'
;MRKTKGMFAGRRVGLWLVAALLVNAVFLAFLIFGNSAKGRDLEMVKTKEPLLIEGQGGDDNYYVLPMGTTLYHDKSFPEGHDRYVVYLNHKGAIAHEEVPMKPEYGGSFIDPLWLANIDADTLKDIFKRFPLSKKDISAALKANEITKDDLADIIRAMPD
;
A
#
# COMPACT_ATOMS: atom_id res chain seq x y z
N MET A 1 23.36 -23.96 69.84
CA MET A 1 23.60 -23.03 68.71
C MET A 1 22.45 -23.14 67.71
N ARG A 2 21.64 -22.08 67.59
CA ARG A 2 20.37 -22.07 66.84
C ARG A 2 20.60 -21.53 65.42
N LYS A 3 20.06 -22.26 64.43
CA LYS A 3 20.19 -22.08 62.97
C LYS A 3 19.95 -20.65 62.47
N THR A 4 20.91 -20.08 61.74
CA THR A 4 20.74 -18.97 60.80
C THR A 4 20.67 -19.50 59.36
N LYS A 5 19.57 -20.17 58.99
CA LYS A 5 19.38 -20.68 57.61
C LYS A 5 18.25 -19.99 56.82
N GLY A 6 17.58 -18.99 57.40
CA GLY A 6 16.39 -18.37 56.80
C GLY A 6 16.61 -17.13 55.92
N MET A 7 17.76 -16.44 56.04
CA MET A 7 17.89 -15.08 55.48
C MET A 7 18.40 -15.03 54.02
N PHE A 8 18.96 -16.13 53.49
CA PHE A 8 19.47 -16.20 52.12
C PHE A 8 18.43 -16.66 51.09
N ALA A 9 17.46 -17.49 51.50
CA ALA A 9 16.44 -18.01 50.60
C ALA A 9 15.45 -16.91 50.15
N GLY A 10 14.95 -16.11 51.09
CA GLY A 10 14.04 -15.00 50.77
C GLY A 10 14.67 -13.92 49.89
N ARG A 11 15.98 -13.69 50.05
CA ARG A 11 16.74 -12.72 49.25
C ARG A 11 16.92 -13.19 47.79
N ARG A 12 17.12 -14.50 47.57
CA ARG A 12 17.16 -15.11 46.23
C ARG A 12 15.77 -15.12 45.59
N VAL A 13 14.72 -15.47 46.34
CA VAL A 13 13.33 -15.45 45.84
C VAL A 13 12.89 -14.03 45.46
N GLY A 14 13.27 -13.02 46.25
CA GLY A 14 13.03 -11.61 45.91
C GLY A 14 13.74 -11.18 44.61
N LEU A 15 14.99 -11.62 44.40
CA LEU A 15 15.72 -11.35 43.16
C LEU A 15 15.04 -12.00 41.93
N TRP A 16 14.52 -13.22 42.07
CA TRP A 16 13.78 -13.89 40.99
C TRP A 16 12.45 -13.20 40.67
N LEU A 17 11.72 -12.72 41.68
CA LEU A 17 10.48 -11.95 41.47
C LEU A 17 10.75 -10.62 40.76
N VAL A 18 11.82 -9.91 41.14
CA VAL A 18 12.22 -8.67 40.47
C VAL A 18 12.66 -8.95 39.03
N ALA A 19 13.41 -10.03 38.79
CA ALA A 19 13.79 -10.43 37.44
C ALA A 19 12.56 -10.79 36.57
N ALA A 20 11.60 -11.53 37.12
CA ALA A 20 10.35 -11.86 36.41
C ALA A 20 9.51 -10.62 36.09
N LEU A 21 9.46 -9.64 37.00
CA LEU A 21 8.80 -8.35 36.77
C LEU A 21 9.50 -7.55 35.67
N LEU A 22 10.84 -7.50 35.67
CA LEU A 22 11.61 -6.80 34.64
C LEU A 22 11.44 -7.45 33.26
N VAL A 23 11.44 -8.78 33.17
CA VAL A 23 11.20 -9.50 31.91
C VAL A 23 9.81 -9.20 31.37
N ASN A 24 8.78 -9.22 32.22
CA ASN A 24 7.42 -8.86 31.80
C ASN A 24 7.30 -7.38 31.40
N ALA A 25 7.97 -6.47 32.10
CA ALA A 25 7.99 -5.06 31.74
C ALA A 25 8.68 -4.81 30.39
N VAL A 26 9.80 -5.50 30.12
CA VAL A 26 10.50 -5.45 28.83
C VAL A 26 9.64 -6.06 27.71
N PHE A 27 8.97 -7.18 27.97
CA PHE A 27 8.05 -7.80 27.02
C PHE A 27 6.85 -6.89 26.71
N LEU A 28 6.25 -6.27 27.73
CA LEU A 28 5.14 -5.33 27.55
C LEU A 28 5.60 -4.08 26.80
N ALA A 29 6.79 -3.55 27.12
CA ALA A 29 7.39 -2.45 26.38
C ALA A 29 7.65 -2.85 24.91
N PHE A 30 8.14 -4.06 24.65
CA PHE A 30 8.31 -4.58 23.29
C PHE A 30 6.98 -4.66 22.53
N LEU A 31 5.88 -5.09 23.19
CA LEU A 31 4.56 -5.12 22.57
C LEU A 31 3.99 -3.72 22.29
N ILE A 32 4.16 -2.78 23.23
CA ILE A 32 3.66 -1.41 23.10
C ILE A 32 4.48 -0.62 22.08
N PHE A 33 5.81 -0.66 22.17
CA PHE A 33 6.72 0.09 21.30
C PHE A 33 6.98 -0.61 19.95
N GLY A 34 6.92 -1.94 19.89
CA GLY A 34 6.99 -2.69 18.64
C GLY A 34 5.85 -2.36 17.68
N ASN A 35 4.73 -1.84 18.21
CA ASN A 35 3.59 -1.40 17.42
C ASN A 35 3.51 0.12 17.23
N SER A 36 4.34 0.92 17.91
CA SER A 36 4.19 2.39 18.00
C SER A 36 5.17 3.21 17.15
N ALA A 37 5.98 2.59 16.30
CA ALA A 37 6.89 3.32 15.41
C ALA A 37 6.73 2.89 13.94
N LYS A 38 5.51 3.05 13.41
CA LYS A 38 5.31 3.24 11.97
C LYS A 38 4.84 4.67 11.73
N GLY A 39 5.62 5.63 12.22
CA GLY A 39 5.77 6.89 11.50
C GLY A 39 6.45 6.51 10.20
N ARG A 40 5.64 6.12 9.21
CA ARG A 40 6.16 5.48 8.02
C ARG A 40 6.81 6.58 7.17
N ASP A 41 8.14 6.67 7.22
CA ASP A 41 8.93 7.16 6.08
C ASP A 41 8.74 6.13 4.95
N LEU A 42 7.54 6.13 4.37
CA LEU A 42 7.29 5.35 3.16
C LEU A 42 8.02 6.05 2.05
N GLU A 43 8.82 5.28 1.32
CA GLU A 43 9.37 5.78 0.09
C GLU A 43 8.22 6.25 -0.81
N MET A 44 8.29 7.52 -1.21
CA MET A 44 7.26 8.15 -2.02
C MET A 44 7.72 8.18 -3.47
N VAL A 45 6.92 7.58 -4.34
CA VAL A 45 7.16 7.60 -5.78
C VAL A 45 6.03 8.37 -6.45
N LYS A 46 6.37 9.37 -7.27
CA LYS A 46 5.39 10.10 -8.06
C LYS A 46 5.34 9.54 -9.47
N THR A 47 4.16 9.14 -9.93
CA THR A 47 3.99 8.57 -11.27
C THR A 47 4.32 9.61 -12.34
N LYS A 48 5.15 9.20 -13.32
CA LYS A 48 5.52 10.02 -14.49
C LYS A 48 4.70 9.70 -15.73
N GLU A 49 3.89 8.66 -15.65
CA GLU A 49 2.98 8.17 -16.68
C GLU A 49 1.71 7.67 -15.99
N PRO A 50 0.57 7.58 -16.71
CA PRO A 50 -0.60 6.89 -16.19
C PRO A 50 -0.34 5.38 -16.07
N LEU A 51 -0.93 4.76 -15.05
CA LEU A 51 -0.85 3.32 -14.80
C LEU A 51 -2.23 2.68 -14.94
N LEU A 52 -2.28 1.44 -15.43
CA LEU A 52 -3.49 0.63 -15.47
C LEU A 52 -3.72 -0.03 -14.12
N ILE A 53 -4.95 0.02 -13.62
CA ILE A 53 -5.43 -0.79 -12.49
C ILE A 53 -6.21 -1.96 -13.09
N GLU A 54 -5.79 -3.19 -12.82
CA GLU A 54 -6.50 -4.38 -13.30
C GLU A 54 -7.84 -4.52 -12.54
N GLY A 55 -8.93 -4.65 -13.29
CA GLY A 55 -10.27 -4.82 -12.73
C GLY A 55 -10.45 -6.16 -12.02
N GLN A 56 -11.29 -6.18 -10.98
CA GLN A 56 -11.63 -7.44 -10.30
C GLN A 56 -12.45 -8.34 -11.24
N GLY A 57 -12.01 -9.59 -11.39
CA GLY A 57 -12.75 -10.62 -12.13
C GLY A 57 -12.60 -10.58 -13.65
N GLY A 58 -11.64 -9.82 -14.18
CA GLY A 58 -11.38 -9.75 -15.62
C GLY A 58 -12.49 -9.05 -16.39
N ASP A 59 -13.06 -7.98 -15.81
CA ASP A 59 -13.99 -7.14 -16.56
C ASP A 59 -13.27 -6.41 -17.71
N ASP A 60 -14.00 -6.13 -18.79
CA ASP A 60 -13.46 -5.40 -19.96
C ASP A 60 -13.35 -3.88 -19.71
N ASN A 61 -13.34 -3.47 -18.43
CA ASN A 61 -13.26 -2.08 -18.03
C ASN A 61 -11.81 -1.69 -17.74
N TYR A 62 -11.43 -0.52 -18.23
CA TYR A 62 -10.12 0.04 -17.98
C TYR A 62 -10.19 1.07 -16.86
N TYR A 63 -9.47 0.80 -15.78
CA TYR A 63 -9.31 1.72 -14.66
C TYR A 63 -7.91 2.31 -14.71
N VAL A 64 -7.77 3.63 -14.69
CA VAL A 64 -6.48 4.29 -14.88
C VAL A 64 -6.13 5.13 -13.67
N LEU A 65 -4.92 4.95 -13.15
CA LEU A 65 -4.31 5.85 -12.19
C LEU A 65 -3.66 7.01 -12.94
N PRO A 66 -4.07 8.27 -12.70
CA PRO A 66 -3.53 9.42 -13.42
C PRO A 66 -2.02 9.62 -13.17
N MET A 67 -1.35 10.23 -14.15
CA MET A 67 0.01 10.71 -13.98
C MET A 67 0.07 11.75 -12.86
N GLY A 68 1.16 11.72 -12.10
CA GLY A 68 1.40 12.65 -11.00
C GLY A 68 0.75 12.21 -9.69
N THR A 69 0.16 11.02 -9.64
CA THR A 69 -0.29 10.38 -8.41
C THR A 69 0.92 9.99 -7.56
N THR A 70 0.87 10.30 -6.26
CA THR A 70 1.90 9.88 -5.30
C THR A 70 1.54 8.50 -4.75
N LEU A 71 2.42 7.54 -4.98
CA LEU A 71 2.39 6.20 -4.40
C LEU A 71 3.27 6.16 -3.16
N TYR A 72 2.81 5.51 -2.11
CA TYR A 72 3.56 5.30 -0.88
C TYR A 72 3.93 3.83 -0.77
N HIS A 73 5.21 3.49 -0.86
CA HIS A 73 5.68 2.11 -0.80
C HIS A 73 5.33 1.48 0.55
N ASP A 74 4.53 0.40 0.56
CA ASP A 74 4.14 -0.27 1.79
C ASP A 74 5.00 -1.50 2.10
N LYS A 75 5.23 -2.35 1.10
CA LYS A 75 5.98 -3.59 1.27
C LYS A 75 6.47 -4.16 -0.06
N SER A 76 7.69 -4.69 -0.07
CA SER A 76 8.23 -5.54 -1.13
C SER A 76 8.00 -7.02 -0.86
N PHE A 77 7.71 -7.78 -1.91
CA PHE A 77 7.48 -9.22 -1.86
C PHE A 77 8.65 -9.99 -2.51
N PRO A 78 9.05 -11.16 -1.96
CA PRO A 78 10.11 -12.00 -2.55
C PRO A 78 9.88 -12.38 -4.02
N GLU A 79 8.62 -12.39 -4.45
CA GLU A 79 8.17 -12.70 -5.81
C GLU A 79 8.44 -11.58 -6.83
N GLY A 80 9.04 -10.46 -6.40
CA GLY A 80 9.50 -9.39 -7.31
C GLY A 80 8.47 -8.30 -7.62
N HIS A 81 7.44 -8.16 -6.78
CA HIS A 81 6.48 -7.06 -6.87
C HIS A 81 6.41 -6.29 -5.56
N ASP A 82 5.94 -5.04 -5.67
CA ASP A 82 5.80 -4.11 -4.56
C ASP A 82 4.33 -3.75 -4.36
N ARG A 83 3.93 -3.60 -3.10
CA ARG A 83 2.63 -3.05 -2.75
C ARG A 83 2.78 -1.59 -2.38
N TYR A 84 1.90 -0.77 -2.94
CA TYR A 84 1.82 0.65 -2.68
C TYR A 84 0.47 1.02 -2.06
N VAL A 85 0.45 2.10 -1.30
CA VAL A 85 -0.76 2.75 -0.79
C VAL A 85 -0.98 4.05 -1.55
N VAL A 86 -2.24 4.33 -1.89
CA VAL A 86 -2.68 5.62 -2.45
C VAL A 86 -3.71 6.22 -1.50
N TYR A 87 -3.56 7.51 -1.18
CA TYR A 87 -4.55 8.24 -0.41
C TYR A 87 -5.49 8.99 -1.33
N LEU A 88 -6.78 8.74 -1.18
CA LEU A 88 -7.84 9.40 -1.92
C LEU A 88 -8.70 10.18 -0.92
N ASN A 89 -8.91 11.45 -1.22
CA ASN A 89 -9.87 12.26 -0.48
C ASN A 89 -11.23 12.14 -1.16
N HIS A 90 -12.24 11.70 -0.40
CA HIS A 90 -13.63 11.67 -0.85
C HIS A 90 -14.45 12.67 -0.04
N LYS A 91 -15.36 13.39 -0.73
CA LYS A 91 -16.29 14.33 -0.09
C LYS A 91 -17.71 13.79 -0.22
N GLY A 92 -18.33 13.45 0.90
CA GLY A 92 -19.71 12.94 0.96
C GLY A 92 -19.78 11.49 1.43
N ALA A 93 -20.97 10.89 1.27
CA ALA A 93 -21.20 9.49 1.63
C ALA A 93 -20.86 8.57 0.45
N ILE A 94 -20.23 7.43 0.75
CA ILE A 94 -19.93 6.37 -0.22
C ILE A 94 -20.98 5.27 -0.04
N ALA A 95 -21.63 4.85 -1.14
CA ALA A 95 -22.41 3.63 -1.13
C ALA A 95 -21.46 2.44 -0.95
N HIS A 96 -21.66 1.65 0.09
CA HIS A 96 -20.74 0.58 0.48
C HIS A 96 -21.51 -0.66 0.92
N GLU A 97 -20.85 -1.81 0.77
CA GLU A 97 -21.24 -3.05 1.43
C GLU A 97 -20.32 -3.25 2.65
N GLU A 98 -20.87 -3.76 3.75
CA GLU A 98 -20.05 -4.12 4.89
C GLU A 98 -19.30 -5.42 4.60
N VAL A 99 -17.97 -5.38 4.72
CA VAL A 99 -17.12 -6.58 4.65
C VAL A 99 -16.83 -7.03 6.08
N PRO A 100 -17.51 -8.08 6.60
CA PRO A 100 -17.34 -8.51 7.98
C PRO A 100 -15.95 -9.11 8.20
N MET A 101 -15.31 -8.72 9.31
CA MET A 101 -14.02 -9.27 9.71
C MET A 101 -14.16 -10.75 10.10
N LYS A 102 -13.57 -11.63 9.29
CA LYS A 102 -13.47 -13.05 9.61
C LYS A 102 -12.19 -13.35 10.40
N PRO A 103 -12.18 -14.38 11.26
CA PRO A 103 -10.99 -14.78 12.02
C PRO A 103 -9.77 -15.09 11.13
N GLU A 104 -10.01 -15.60 9.92
CA GLU A 104 -8.99 -15.90 8.92
C GLU A 104 -8.20 -14.67 8.43
N TYR A 105 -8.73 -13.45 8.61
CA TYR A 105 -8.07 -12.21 8.21
C TYR A 105 -7.08 -11.67 9.26
N GLY A 106 -6.96 -12.32 10.43
CA GLY A 106 -5.92 -11.98 11.41
C GLY A 106 -5.92 -10.52 11.88
N GLY A 107 -7.06 -9.83 11.78
CA GLY A 107 -7.18 -8.40 12.13
C GLY A 107 -6.88 -7.41 10.99
N SER A 108 -6.54 -7.87 9.78
CA SER A 108 -6.35 -7.01 8.61
C SER A 108 -6.78 -7.71 7.32
N PHE A 109 -7.89 -7.28 6.73
CA PHE A 109 -8.26 -7.69 5.38
C PHE A 109 -7.51 -6.82 4.35
N ILE A 110 -6.76 -7.44 3.45
CA ILE A 110 -6.03 -6.75 2.37
C ILE A 110 -6.43 -7.40 1.05
N ASP A 111 -7.12 -6.64 0.20
CA ASP A 111 -7.56 -7.06 -1.12
C ASP A 111 -7.01 -6.08 -2.17
N PRO A 112 -5.76 -6.26 -2.63
CA PRO A 112 -5.10 -5.32 -3.52
C PRO A 112 -5.52 -5.52 -4.98
N LEU A 113 -5.64 -4.42 -5.72
CA LEU A 113 -5.71 -4.43 -7.17
C LEU A 113 -4.29 -4.39 -7.78
N TRP A 114 -4.11 -5.04 -8.93
CA TRP A 114 -2.84 -5.00 -9.64
C TRP A 114 -2.67 -3.69 -10.39
N LEU A 115 -1.43 -3.22 -10.44
CA LEU A 115 -1.01 -2.02 -11.17
C LEU A 115 -0.03 -2.43 -12.26
N ALA A 116 -0.28 -1.97 -13.48
CA ALA A 116 0.56 -2.24 -14.65
C ALA A 116 0.82 -0.97 -15.46
N ASN A 117 1.88 -1.00 -16.27
CA ASN A 117 2.11 0.02 -17.27
C ASN A 117 1.13 -0.13 -18.43
N ILE A 118 0.71 0.98 -19.03
CA ILE A 118 -0.20 0.95 -20.18
C ILE A 118 0.64 0.81 -21.45
N ASP A 119 0.37 -0.20 -22.28
CA ASP A 119 0.97 -0.36 -23.60
C ASP A 119 0.29 0.52 -24.67
N ALA A 120 0.93 0.67 -25.83
CA ALA A 120 0.48 1.56 -26.89
C ALA A 120 -0.91 1.25 -27.46
N ASP A 121 -1.29 -0.03 -27.54
CA ASP A 121 -2.55 -0.43 -28.17
C ASP A 121 -3.71 -0.32 -27.17
N THR A 122 -3.51 -0.76 -25.94
CA THR A 122 -4.47 -0.56 -24.83
C THR A 122 -4.72 0.94 -24.61
N LEU A 123 -3.69 1.75 -24.72
CA LEU A 123 -3.79 3.20 -24.57
C LEU A 123 -4.73 3.84 -25.61
N LYS A 124 -4.68 3.39 -26.88
CA LYS A 124 -5.60 3.86 -27.94
C LYS A 124 -7.06 3.57 -27.61
N ASP A 125 -7.34 2.43 -26.99
CA ASP A 125 -8.70 2.05 -26.63
C ASP A 125 -9.22 2.76 -25.37
N ILE A 126 -8.34 3.02 -24.39
CA ILE A 126 -8.64 3.85 -23.23
C ILE A 126 -9.01 5.27 -23.66
N PHE A 127 -8.31 5.84 -24.65
CA PHE A 127 -8.57 7.19 -25.15
C PHE A 127 -9.96 7.40 -25.74
N LYS A 128 -10.59 6.34 -26.26
CA LYS A 128 -11.97 6.43 -26.77
C LYS A 128 -13.00 6.58 -25.66
N ARG A 129 -12.65 6.21 -24.42
CA ARG A 129 -13.61 6.00 -23.32
C ARG A 129 -13.39 6.94 -22.13
N PHE A 130 -12.17 7.43 -21.91
CA PHE A 130 -11.85 8.31 -20.77
C PHE A 130 -11.23 9.65 -21.20
N PRO A 131 -11.67 10.78 -20.60
CA PRO A 131 -11.03 12.07 -20.79
C PRO A 131 -9.77 12.16 -19.92
N LEU A 132 -8.68 11.53 -20.37
CA LEU A 132 -7.36 11.79 -19.81
C LEU A 132 -6.90 13.20 -20.20
N SER A 133 -6.15 13.88 -19.33
CA SER A 133 -5.66 15.22 -19.68
C SER A 133 -4.62 15.12 -20.80
N LYS A 134 -4.58 16.11 -21.72
CA LYS A 134 -3.57 16.20 -22.80
C LYS A 134 -2.12 16.02 -22.29
N LYS A 135 -1.89 16.36 -21.02
CA LYS A 135 -0.59 16.21 -20.35
C LYS A 135 -0.29 14.76 -19.96
N ASP A 136 -1.27 14.05 -19.40
CA ASP A 136 -1.13 12.63 -19.04
C ASP A 136 -0.95 11.77 -20.31
N ILE A 137 -1.64 12.16 -21.38
CA ILE A 137 -1.53 11.58 -22.72
C ILE A 137 -0.11 11.73 -23.28
N SER A 138 0.44 12.94 -23.30
CA SER A 138 1.80 13.17 -23.82
C SER A 138 2.86 12.38 -23.04
N ALA A 139 2.64 12.17 -21.74
CA ALA A 139 3.57 11.41 -20.92
C ALA A 139 3.53 9.90 -21.22
N ALA A 140 2.33 9.31 -21.31
CA ALA A 140 2.15 7.90 -21.68
C ALA A 140 2.74 7.59 -23.07
N LEU A 141 2.53 8.49 -24.03
CA LEU A 141 2.99 8.32 -25.41
C LEU A 141 4.50 8.45 -25.55
N LYS A 142 5.14 9.30 -24.72
CA LYS A 142 6.61 9.42 -24.66
C LYS A 142 7.27 8.20 -24.03
N ALA A 143 6.61 7.56 -23.06
CA ALA A 143 7.15 6.39 -22.39
C ALA A 143 7.06 5.12 -23.24
N ASN A 144 6.05 5.03 -24.11
CA ASN A 144 5.80 3.87 -24.97
C ASN A 144 6.38 3.98 -26.40
N GLU A 145 7.30 4.93 -26.65
CA GLU A 145 7.95 5.12 -27.97
C GLU A 145 6.99 5.29 -29.17
N ILE A 146 5.82 5.89 -28.96
CA ILE A 146 4.80 6.05 -30.01
C ILE A 146 5.21 7.17 -30.98
N THR A 147 4.93 6.98 -32.27
CA THR A 147 5.36 7.92 -33.32
C THR A 147 4.58 9.24 -33.27
N LYS A 148 5.16 10.31 -33.83
CA LYS A 148 4.53 11.65 -33.85
C LYS A 148 3.24 11.69 -34.67
N ASP A 149 3.10 10.81 -35.65
CA ASP A 149 1.93 10.75 -36.52
C ASP A 149 0.77 10.04 -35.80
N ASP A 150 1.06 8.93 -35.11
CA ASP A 150 0.08 8.25 -34.24
C ASP A 150 -0.43 9.17 -33.12
N LEU A 151 0.46 9.98 -32.54
CA LEU A 151 0.13 11.00 -31.53
C LEU A 151 -0.84 12.06 -32.08
N ALA A 152 -0.65 12.51 -33.32
CA ALA A 152 -1.49 13.54 -33.94
C ALA A 152 -2.91 13.04 -34.21
N ASP A 153 -3.03 11.78 -34.64
CA ASP A 153 -4.32 11.16 -34.95
C ASP A 153 -5.14 10.89 -33.69
N ILE A 154 -4.49 10.45 -32.61
CA ILE A 154 -5.11 10.29 -31.30
C ILE A 154 -5.59 11.62 -30.74
N ILE A 155 -4.79 12.69 -30.85
CA ILE A 155 -5.18 14.02 -30.36
C ILE A 155 -6.39 14.58 -31.12
N ARG A 156 -6.51 14.30 -32.42
CA ARG A 156 -7.64 14.73 -33.25
C ARG A 156 -8.93 13.96 -32.97
N ALA A 157 -8.84 12.73 -32.50
CA ALA A 157 -10.01 11.89 -32.20
C ALA A 157 -10.69 12.23 -30.86
N MET A 158 -10.13 13.16 -30.07
CA MET A 158 -10.70 13.55 -28.79
C MET A 158 -11.91 14.49 -28.96
N PRO A 159 -12.99 14.29 -28.17
CA PRO A 159 -14.03 15.30 -28.00
C PRO A 159 -13.48 16.53 -27.27
N ASP A 160 -14.07 17.71 -27.53
CA ASP A 160 -13.66 19.01 -26.99
C ASP A 160 -13.58 19.07 -25.45
#